data_AF-A0A1S8TEJ5-F1
#
_entry.id   AF-A0A1S8TEJ5-F1
#
_cell.length_a   1.000
_cell.length_b   1.000
_cell.length_c   1.000
_cell.angle_alpha   90.00
_cell.angle_beta   90.00
_cell.angle_gamma   90.00
#
_symmetry.space_group_name_H-M   'P 1'
#
loop_
_entity.id
_entity.type
_entity.pdbx_description
1 polymer ?
#
loop_
_entity_poly.entity_id
_entity_poly.type
_entity_poly.pdbx_seq_one_letter_code
_entity_poly.pdbx_strand_id
1 'polypeptide(L)' 'MSKVVIFNGSPRKNGYTTKLLEQVAKGAKSKGAEIIEFKRSWDSRMSKLLLLSYYMMVARLMIIYSQ' A
#
# COMPACT_ATOMS: atom_id res chain seq x y z
N MET A 1 -8.86 -22.67 -15.83
CA MET A 1 -8.84 -21.96 -14.53
C MET A 1 -8.20 -20.60 -14.77
N SER A 2 -8.95 -19.51 -14.66
CA SER A 2 -8.48 -18.19 -15.08
C SER A 2 -7.92 -17.43 -13.87
N LYS A 3 -6.73 -16.85 -14.00
CA LYS A 3 -6.14 -15.97 -12.99
C LYS A 3 -6.27 -14.52 -13.43
N VAL A 4 -6.74 -13.66 -12.55
CA VAL A 4 -6.91 -12.23 -12.80
C VAL A 4 -5.99 -11.46 -11.87
N VAL A 5 -5.03 -10.74 -12.45
CA VAL A 5 -4.09 -9.89 -11.71
C VAL A 5 -4.53 -8.44 -11.83
N ILE A 6 -4.78 -7.78 -10.71
CA ILE A 6 -5.22 -6.39 -10.65
C ILE A 6 -4.07 -5.54 -10.14
N PHE A 7 -3.60 -4.60 -10.97
CA PHE A 7 -2.64 -3.57 -10.57
C PHE A 7 -3.37 -2.26 -10.29
N ASN A 8 -3.51 -1.91 -9.01
CA ASN A 8 -4.12 -0.65 -8.60
C ASN A 8 -3.05 0.39 -8.27
N GLY A 9 -2.80 1.29 -9.23
CA GLY A 9 -1.88 2.42 -9.08
C GLY A 9 -2.50 3.66 -8.44
N SER A 10 -3.79 3.65 -8.11
CA SER A 10 -4.47 4.82 -7.54
C SER A 10 -3.96 5.11 -6.13
N PRO A 11 -3.50 6.34 -5.84
CA PRO A 11 -3.11 6.72 -4.49
C PRO A 11 -4.31 6.86 -3.55
N ARG A 12 -5.54 6.94 -4.09
CA ARG A 12 -6.76 7.17 -3.31
C ARG A 12 -7.35 5.84 -2.85
N LYS A 13 -7.41 5.65 -1.52
CA LYS A 13 -7.97 4.44 -0.91
C LYS A 13 -9.45 4.21 -1.25
N ASN A 14 -10.24 5.28 -1.45
CA ASN A 14 -11.68 5.23 -1.77
C ASN A 14 -12.04 6.01 -3.06
N GLY A 15 -11.21 5.89 -4.10
CA GLY A 15 -11.47 6.52 -5.40
C GLY A 15 -12.41 5.70 -6.30
N TYR A 16 -12.89 6.31 -7.38
CA TYR A 16 -13.71 5.62 -8.39
C TYR A 16 -13.00 4.39 -9.00
N THR A 17 -11.68 4.48 -9.22
CA THR A 17 -10.87 3.34 -9.70
C THR A 17 -10.96 2.13 -8.78
N THR A 18 -10.94 2.33 -7.46
CA THR A 18 -11.06 1.25 -6.48
C THR A 18 -12.45 0.61 -6.53
N LYS A 19 -13.51 1.42 -6.62
CA LYS A 19 -14.90 0.92 -6.73
C LYS A 19 -15.15 0.13 -8.02
N LEU A 20 -14.57 0.58 -9.14
CA LEU A 20 -14.66 -0.14 -10.41
C LEU A 20 -13.90 -1.48 -10.34
N LEU A 21 -12.69 -1.47 -9.79
CA LEU A 21 -11.90 -2.69 -9.63
C LEU A 21 -12.58 -3.70 -8.69
N GLU A 22 -13.26 -3.25 -7.65
CA GLU A 22 -14.07 -4.12 -6.78
C GLU A 22 -15.21 -4.80 -7.55
N GLN A 23 -15.91 -4.10 -8.45
CA GLN A 23 -16.97 -4.69 -9.26
C GLN A 23 -16.40 -5.70 -10.27
N VAL A 24 -15.28 -5.38 -10.92
CA VAL A 24 -14.58 -6.30 -11.84
C VAL A 24 -14.10 -7.54 -11.09
N ALA A 25 -13.53 -7.37 -9.89
CA ALA A 25 -13.10 -8.49 -9.06
C ALA A 25 -14.29 -9.38 -8.64
N LYS A 26 -15.43 -8.79 -8.26
CA LYS A 26 -16.65 -9.56 -7.95
C LYS A 26 -17.12 -10.39 -9.14
N GLY A 27 -17.14 -9.81 -10.34
CA GLY A 27 -17.52 -10.51 -11.58
C GLY A 27 -16.53 -11.60 -12.00
N ALA A 28 -15.24 -11.40 -11.75
CA ALA A 28 -14.21 -12.42 -12.00
C ALA A 28 -14.32 -13.58 -11.00
N LYS A 29 -14.53 -13.28 -9.70
CA LYS A 29 -14.74 -14.30 -8.66
C LYS A 29 -15.98 -15.15 -8.92
N SER A 30 -17.09 -14.56 -9.37
CA SER A 30 -18.32 -15.30 -9.66
C SER A 30 -18.16 -16.31 -10.80
N LYS A 31 -17.19 -16.10 -11.69
CA LYS A 31 -16.80 -17.05 -12.76
C LYS A 31 -15.72 -18.05 -12.35
N GLY A 32 -15.37 -18.11 -11.06
CA GLY A 32 -14.37 -19.03 -10.53
C GLY A 32 -12.92 -18.63 -10.83
N ALA A 33 -12.66 -17.34 -11.09
CA ALA A 33 -11.30 -16.85 -11.29
C ALA A 33 -10.60 -16.54 -9.95
N GLU A 34 -9.32 -16.89 -9.87
CA GLU A 34 -8.44 -16.54 -8.75
C GLU A 34 -7.97 -15.09 -8.94
N ILE A 35 -8.06 -14.26 -7.90
CA ILE A 35 -7.76 -12.82 -7.97
C ILE A 35 -6.56 -12.50 -7.11
N ILE A 36 -5.57 -11.86 -7.72
CA ILE A 36 -4.36 -11.35 -7.05
C ILE A 36 -4.34 -9.83 -7.23
N GLU A 37 -4.50 -9.09 -6.14
CA GLU A 37 -4.50 -7.63 -6.15
C GLU A 37 -3.16 -7.08 -5.64
N PHE A 38 -2.50 -6.28 -6.48
CA PHE A 38 -1.33 -5.48 -6.12
C PHE A 38 -1.74 -4.01 -6.02
N LYS A 39 -1.84 -3.53 -4.78
CA LYS A 39 -2.21 -2.15 -4.48
C LYS A 39 -0.97 -1.34 -4.10
N ARG A 40 -0.67 -0.28 -4.85
CA ARG A 40 0.38 0.67 -4.46
C ARG A 40 -0.17 1.66 -3.44
N SER A 41 -0.34 1.24 -2.19
CA SER A 41 -0.64 2.20 -1.13
C SER A 41 0.65 2.89 -0.68
N TRP A 42 0.86 4.13 -1.10
CA TRP A 42 1.71 5.04 -0.34
C TRP A 42 1.00 5.29 0.99
N ASP A 43 1.23 4.41 1.96
CA ASP A 43 0.71 4.64 3.30
C ASP A 43 1.60 5.68 3.98
N SER A 44 1.21 6.94 3.82
CA SER A 44 1.91 8.10 4.36
C SER A 44 2.15 8.02 5.87
N ARG A 45 1.37 7.21 6.59
CA ARG A 45 1.58 6.92 8.02
C ARG A 45 2.83 6.07 8.27
N MET A 46 3.00 4.97 7.54
CA MET A 46 4.19 4.12 7.67
C MET A 46 5.46 4.85 7.21
N SER A 47 5.38 5.62 6.13
CA SER A 47 6.51 6.46 5.69
C SER A 47 6.87 7.54 6.73
N LYS A 48 5.88 8.16 7.37
CA LYS A 48 6.11 9.13 8.46
C LYS A 48 6.70 8.47 9.71
N LEU A 49 6.24 7.28 10.08
CA LEU A 49 6.76 6.53 11.23
C LEU A 49 8.22 6.10 11.00
N LEU A 50 8.57 5.69 9.78
CA LEU A 50 9.95 5.36 9.40
C LEU A 50 10.85 6.59 9.40
N LEU A 51 10.36 7.74 8.90
CA LEU A 51 11.11 9.00 8.99
C LEU A 51 11.32 9.42 10.45
N LEU A 52 10.28 9.29 11.29
CA LEU A 52 10.35 9.65 12.70
C LEU A 52 11.33 8.74 13.45
N SER A 53 11.29 7.42 13.20
CA SER A 53 12.21 6.48 13.83
C SER A 53 13.66 6.73 13.41
N TYR A 54 13.90 7.03 12.13
CA TYR A 54 15.20 7.42 11.62
C TYR A 54 15.71 8.72 12.29
N TYR A 55 14.87 9.74 12.40
CA TYR A 55 15.23 11.01 13.02
C TYR A 55 15.58 10.83 14.52
N MET A 56 14.81 10.01 15.23
CA MET A 56 15.08 9.67 16.63
C MET A 56 16.39 8.89 16.80
N MET A 57 16.74 8.02 15.85
CA MET A 57 18.02 7.30 15.85
C MET A 57 19.20 8.26 15.64
N VAL A 58 19.09 9.16 14.66
CA VAL A 58 20.13 10.18 14.38
C VAL A 58 20.30 11.14 15.56
N ALA A 59 19.21 11.59 16.18
CA ALA A 59 19.27 12.45 17.37
C ALA A 59 19.98 11.75 18.54
N ARG A 60 19.71 10.45 18.76
CA ARG A 60 20.42 9.66 19.78
C ARG A 60 21.91 9.53 19.49
N LEU A 61 22.27 9.29 18.23
CA LEU A 61 23.68 9.22 17.82
C LEU A 61 24.39 10.57 18.04
N MET A 62 23.76 11.69 17.66
CA MET A 62 24.33 13.02 17.90
C MET A 62 24.58 13.31 19.38
N ILE A 63 23.68 12.87 20.28
CA ILE A 63 23.88 13.02 21.73
C ILE A 63 25.08 12.20 22.22
N ILE A 64 25.24 10.96 21.73
CA ILE A 64 26.35 10.08 22.11
C ILE A 64 27.70 10.64 21.63
N TYR A 65 27.76 11.17 20.41
CA TYR A 65 29.00 11.75 19.85
C TYR A 65 29.32 13.16 20.38
N SER A 66 28.45 13.76 21.19
CA SER A 66 28.63 15.09 21.79
C SER A 66 29.11 15.05 23.25
N GLN A 67 29.35 13.85 23.80
CA GLN A 67 30.04 13.64 25.09
C GLN A 67 31.48 13.21 24.85
#